data_AF-A0A679JDM5-F1
#
_entry.id   AF-A0A679JDM5-F1
#
_cell.length_a   1.000
_cell.length_b   1.000
_cell.length_c   1.000
_cell.angle_alpha   90.00
_cell.angle_beta   90.00
_cell.angle_gamma   90.00
#
_symmetry.space_group_name_H-M   'P 1'
#
loop_
_entity.id
_entity.type
_entity.pdbx_description
1 polymer ?
#
loop_
_entity_poly.entity_id
_entity_poly.type
_entity_poly.pdbx_seq_one_letter_code
_entity_poly.pdbx_strand_id
1 'polypeptide(L)'
;MPTAAGFLYLAVVLDAFSRRIVGWAMTNHLRSELVLNALEMAVTQRRPCDVIHHSDQGSQDTSLAFGNRCREAGVRPSMGSVGDAYDNAMAESFFPTLECELLVRRRFRSQAEARMACFSYIEGFYNPLRRHSALGYRSPVVYENETRSDPLPETLLSQAP
;
A
#
# COMPACT_ATOMS: atom_id res chain seq x y z
N MET A 1 8.45 5.84 12.65
CA MET A 1 7.82 5.56 13.96
C MET A 1 8.84 5.71 15.08
N PRO A 2 8.65 6.64 16.02
CA PRO A 2 9.55 6.81 17.16
C PRO A 2 9.35 5.70 18.22
N THR A 3 10.45 5.22 18.79
CA THR A 3 10.47 4.31 19.94
C THR A 3 11.54 4.76 20.94
N ALA A 4 11.51 4.26 22.17
CA ALA A 4 12.56 4.54 23.15
C ALA A 4 13.94 3.96 22.74
N ALA A 5 13.98 2.99 21.82
CA ALA A 5 15.20 2.36 21.30
C ALA A 5 15.62 2.89 19.91
N GLY A 6 15.09 4.04 19.49
CA GLY A 6 15.35 4.64 18.17
C GLY A 6 14.19 4.50 17.19
N PHE A 7 14.42 4.89 15.94
CA PHE A 7 13.37 4.94 14.92
C PHE A 7 13.15 3.59 14.23
N LEU A 8 11.88 3.27 13.97
CA LEU A 8 11.47 2.23 13.02
C LEU A 8 10.91 2.91 11.77
N TYR A 9 11.50 2.63 10.62
CA TYR A 9 11.05 3.07 9.31
C TYR A 9 10.09 2.04 8.72
N LEU A 10 9.08 2.51 7.99
CA LEU A 10 8.04 1.71 7.35
C LEU A 10 7.92 2.17 5.90
N ALA A 11 7.97 1.22 4.97
CA ALA A 11 7.51 1.41 3.60
C ALA A 11 6.24 0.58 3.38
N VAL A 12 5.33 1.09 2.57
CA VAL A 12 4.07 0.43 2.22
C VAL A 12 3.84 0.53 0.72
N VAL A 13 3.20 -0.50 0.16
CA VAL A 13 2.65 -0.52 -1.19
C VAL A 13 1.15 -0.63 -1.05
N LEU A 14 0.45 0.39 -1.53
CA LEU A 14 -1.00 0.50 -1.49
C LEU A 14 -1.58 0.20 -2.88
N ASP A 15 -2.63 -0.61 -2.92
CA ASP A 15 -3.43 -0.84 -4.11
C ASP A 15 -4.46 0.29 -4.27
N ALA A 16 -4.36 1.06 -5.34
CA ALA A 16 -5.21 2.24 -5.57
C ALA A 16 -6.70 1.90 -5.68
N PHE A 17 -7.02 0.74 -6.27
CA PHE A 17 -8.39 0.27 -6.49
C PHE A 17 -9.12 -0.03 -5.17
N SER A 18 -8.51 -0.85 -4.31
CA SER A 18 -9.13 -1.35 -3.07
C SER A 18 -8.70 -0.60 -1.81
N ARG A 19 -7.71 0.31 -1.91
CA ARG A 19 -6.99 0.94 -0.78
C ARG A 19 -6.28 -0.06 0.12
N ARG A 20 -6.12 -1.31 -0.29
CA ARG A 20 -5.48 -2.34 0.51
C ARG A 20 -3.98 -2.08 0.57
N ILE A 21 -3.37 -2.24 1.75
CA ILE A 21 -1.91 -2.36 1.83
C ILE A 21 -1.56 -3.79 1.42
N VAL A 22 -0.86 -3.91 0.30
CA VAL A 22 -0.56 -5.19 -0.37
C VAL A 22 0.88 -5.61 -0.21
N GLY A 23 1.74 -4.69 0.21
CA GLY A 23 3.10 -4.98 0.65
C GLY A 23 3.54 -3.95 1.66
N TRP A 24 4.40 -4.35 2.58
CA TRP A 24 5.00 -3.44 3.55
C TRP A 24 6.31 -4.04 4.06
N ALA A 25 7.20 -3.17 4.51
CA ALA A 25 8.45 -3.58 5.13
C ALA A 25 8.85 -2.60 6.23
N MET A 26 9.60 -3.09 7.21
CA MET A 26 10.03 -2.28 8.35
C MET A 26 11.49 -2.54 8.69
N THR A 27 12.27 -1.49 8.88
CA THR A 27 13.70 -1.58 9.26
C THR A 27 14.11 -0.39 10.15
N ASN A 28 15.31 -0.44 10.73
CA ASN A 28 15.88 0.64 11.54
C ASN A 28 16.76 1.62 10.73
N HIS A 29 16.78 1.50 9.40
CA HIS A 29 17.55 2.38 8.50
C HIS A 29 16.77 2.77 7.23
N LEU A 30 17.07 3.93 6.65
CA LEU A 30 16.51 4.37 5.35
C LEU A 30 17.43 3.94 4.20
N ARG A 31 17.34 2.67 3.77
CA ARG A 31 18.05 2.14 2.59
C ARG A 31 17.04 1.62 1.57
N SER A 32 17.45 1.50 0.30
CA SER A 32 16.56 1.13 -0.81
C SER A 32 15.93 -0.26 -0.62
N GLU A 33 16.63 -1.16 0.09
CA GLU A 33 16.12 -2.47 0.52
C GLU A 33 14.77 -2.40 1.23
N LEU A 34 14.50 -1.32 1.98
CA LEU A 34 13.21 -1.16 2.66
C LEU A 34 12.06 -1.10 1.65
N VAL A 35 12.20 -0.29 0.61
CA VAL A 35 11.17 -0.15 -0.43
C VAL A 35 11.11 -1.41 -1.28
N LEU A 36 12.27 -1.98 -1.64
CA LEU A 36 12.34 -3.24 -2.40
C LEU A 36 11.61 -4.38 -1.70
N ASN A 37 11.81 -4.55 -0.39
CA ASN A 37 11.14 -5.60 0.38
C ASN A 37 9.61 -5.41 0.41
N ALA A 38 9.13 -4.16 0.53
CA ALA A 38 7.70 -3.88 0.47
C ALA A 38 7.13 -4.18 -0.93
N LEU A 39 7.86 -3.83 -1.98
CA LEU A 39 7.50 -4.15 -3.36
C LEU A 39 7.48 -5.66 -3.62
N GLU A 40 8.49 -6.40 -3.18
CA GLU A 40 8.55 -7.86 -3.34
C GLU A 40 7.38 -8.56 -2.64
N MET A 41 7.03 -8.10 -1.43
CA MET A 41 5.84 -8.58 -0.74
C MET A 41 4.57 -8.32 -1.57
N ALA A 42 4.43 -7.12 -2.14
CA ALA A 42 3.29 -6.78 -2.98
C ALA A 42 3.21 -7.63 -4.26
N VAL A 43 4.33 -7.78 -4.98
CA VAL A 43 4.44 -8.61 -6.18
C VAL A 43 4.10 -10.07 -5.87
N THR A 44 4.61 -10.60 -4.76
CA THR A 44 4.33 -11.98 -4.33
C THR A 44 2.85 -12.20 -4.03
N GLN A 45 2.21 -11.24 -3.35
CA GLN A 45 0.78 -11.32 -3.01
C GLN A 45 -0.14 -11.13 -4.23
N ARG A 46 0.22 -10.24 -5.15
CA ARG A 46 -0.65 -9.79 -6.24
C ARG A 46 -0.40 -10.49 -7.57
N ARG A 47 0.82 -10.98 -7.81
CA ARG A 47 1.28 -11.50 -9.11
C ARG A 47 0.83 -10.60 -10.27
N PRO A 48 1.18 -9.30 -10.23
CA PRO A 48 0.64 -8.34 -11.17
C PRO A 48 1.11 -8.62 -12.60
N CYS A 49 0.24 -8.33 -13.57
CA CYS A 49 0.57 -8.22 -14.99
C CYS A 49 0.18 -6.82 -15.44
N ASP A 50 1.09 -6.09 -16.08
CA ASP A 50 0.84 -4.76 -16.65
C ASP A 50 0.35 -3.69 -15.66
N VAL A 51 0.88 -3.68 -14.43
CA VAL A 51 0.56 -2.64 -13.43
C VAL A 51 1.56 -1.49 -13.46
N ILE A 52 1.08 -0.30 -13.10
CA ILE A 52 1.92 0.88 -12.91
C ILE A 52 2.22 1.02 -11.42
N HIS A 53 3.50 1.20 -11.08
CA HIS A 53 3.90 1.56 -9.73
C HIS A 53 4.26 3.04 -9.71
N HIS A 54 3.51 3.79 -8.92
CA HIS A 54 3.71 5.21 -8.68
C HIS A 54 4.52 5.38 -7.40
N SER A 55 5.62 6.12 -7.51
CA SER A 55 6.47 6.50 -6.39
C SER A 55 6.80 7.97 -6.50
N ASP A 56 6.90 8.66 -5.38
CA ASP A 56 7.51 9.97 -5.36
C ASP A 56 9.02 9.88 -5.59
N GLN A 57 9.60 11.01 -5.98
CA GLN A 57 11.02 11.15 -6.32
C GLN A 57 11.94 11.09 -5.08
N GLY A 58 11.89 9.99 -4.33
CA GLY A 58 12.90 9.63 -3.37
C GLY A 58 14.19 9.15 -4.07
N SER A 59 15.35 9.50 -3.54
CA SER A 59 16.64 8.96 -3.99
C SER A 59 16.75 7.43 -3.86
N GLN A 60 15.82 6.80 -3.14
CA GLN A 60 15.73 5.35 -2.94
C GLN A 60 15.00 4.65 -4.10
N ASP A 61 14.00 5.31 -4.68
CA ASP A 61 13.13 4.79 -5.75
C ASP A 61 13.74 4.99 -7.14
N THR A 62 14.79 5.80 -7.21
CA THR A 62 15.61 6.02 -8.42
C THR A 62 16.82 5.09 -8.50
N SER A 63 16.97 4.15 -7.55
CA SER A 63 18.06 3.18 -7.60
C SER A 63 17.89 2.21 -8.80
N LEU A 64 19.00 1.89 -9.47
CA LEU A 64 19.01 0.91 -10.58
C LEU A 64 18.43 -0.45 -10.17
N ALA A 65 18.63 -0.84 -8.91
CA ALA A 65 18.07 -2.06 -8.33
C ALA A 65 16.53 -2.05 -8.34
N PHE A 66 15.92 -0.91 -8.00
CA PHE A 66 14.47 -0.73 -8.03
C PHE A 66 13.93 -0.79 -9.47
N GLY A 67 14.54 -0.06 -10.39
CA GLY A 67 14.15 -0.10 -11.81
C GLY A 67 14.24 -1.49 -12.43
N ASN A 68 15.31 -2.23 -12.12
CA ASN A 68 15.49 -3.61 -12.60
C ASN A 68 14.43 -4.55 -12.01
N ARG A 69 14.17 -4.45 -10.70
CA ARG A 69 13.20 -5.32 -10.03
C ARG A 69 11.77 -5.07 -10.49
N CYS A 70 11.39 -3.81 -10.69
CA CYS A 70 10.10 -3.45 -11.29
C CYS A 70 9.95 -4.09 -12.67
N ARG A 71 10.98 -4.00 -13.53
CA ARG A 71 10.96 -4.61 -14.86
C ARG A 71 10.82 -6.13 -14.82
N GLU A 72 11.54 -6.82 -13.93
CA GLU A 72 11.43 -8.27 -13.74
C GLU A 72 10.04 -8.69 -13.26
N ALA A 73 9.39 -7.85 -12.44
CA ALA A 73 8.07 -8.12 -11.88
C ALA A 73 6.90 -7.74 -12.81
N GLY A 74 7.17 -7.28 -14.05
CA GLY A 74 6.12 -6.79 -14.96
C GLY A 74 5.47 -5.48 -14.49
N VAL A 75 6.16 -4.72 -13.64
CA VAL A 75 5.72 -3.45 -13.07
C VAL A 75 6.37 -2.31 -13.83
N ARG A 76 5.55 -1.41 -14.39
CA ARG A 76 6.04 -0.21 -15.06
C ARG A 76 6.16 0.93 -14.05
N PRO A 77 7.37 1.44 -13.74
CA PRO A 77 7.47 2.66 -12.93
C PRO A 77 6.92 3.84 -13.74
N SER A 78 6.01 4.62 -13.15
CA SER A 78 5.60 5.93 -13.68
C SER A 78 6.01 7.02 -12.70
N MET A 79 6.57 8.10 -13.26
CA MET A 79 7.07 9.25 -12.51
C MET A 79 6.61 10.54 -13.22
N GLY A 80 5.83 11.37 -12.53
CA GLY A 80 5.58 12.77 -12.92
C GLY A 80 4.34 13.09 -13.76
N SER A 81 3.34 12.20 -13.87
CA SER A 81 2.03 12.51 -14.49
C SER A 81 0.97 12.98 -13.46
N VAL A 82 -0.14 13.58 -13.92
CA VAL A 82 -1.26 13.99 -13.03
C VAL A 82 -1.91 12.80 -12.32
N GLY A 83 -1.96 11.63 -12.97
CA GLY A 83 -2.42 10.38 -12.34
C GLY A 83 -1.49 9.94 -11.21
N ASP A 84 -0.18 10.12 -11.41
CA ASP A 84 0.84 9.76 -10.42
C ASP A 84 0.70 10.58 -9.13
N ALA A 85 0.36 11.87 -9.25
CA ALA A 85 0.13 12.73 -8.09
C ALA A 85 -1.11 12.30 -7.28
N TYR A 86 -2.17 11.86 -7.95
CA TYR A 86 -3.37 11.37 -7.29
C TYR A 86 -3.11 10.03 -6.59
N ASP A 87 -2.44 9.10 -7.28
CA ASP A 87 -2.10 7.78 -6.74
C ASP A 87 -1.10 7.88 -5.59
N ASN A 88 -0.12 8.78 -5.71
CA ASN A 88 0.79 9.08 -4.62
C ASN A 88 0.05 9.73 -3.43
N ALA A 89 -0.84 10.70 -3.65
CA ALA A 89 -1.65 11.28 -2.59
C ALA A 89 -2.51 10.22 -1.87
N MET A 90 -2.96 9.17 -2.57
CA MET A 90 -3.64 8.03 -1.95
C MET A 90 -2.71 7.25 -1.02
N ALA A 91 -1.49 6.96 -1.44
CA ALA A 91 -0.48 6.32 -0.60
C ALA A 91 -0.07 7.22 0.58
N GLU A 92 0.13 8.53 0.35
CA GLU A 92 0.47 9.50 1.39
C GLU A 92 -0.62 9.61 2.45
N SER A 93 -1.90 9.53 2.08
CA SER A 93 -3.03 9.60 3.03
C SER A 93 -3.02 8.48 4.09
N PHE A 94 -2.30 7.38 3.82
CA PHE A 94 -2.14 6.29 4.78
C PHE A 94 -1.34 6.72 6.02
N PHE A 95 -0.26 7.49 5.85
CA PHE A 95 0.65 7.79 6.98
C PHE A 95 0.01 8.68 8.06
N PRO A 96 -0.71 9.78 7.74
CA PRO A 96 -1.48 10.55 8.72
C PRO A 96 -2.55 9.70 9.43
N THR A 97 -3.16 8.77 8.69
CA THR A 97 -4.15 7.84 9.23
C THR A 97 -3.52 6.90 10.27
N LEU A 98 -2.41 6.26 9.92
CA LEU A 98 -1.62 5.40 10.81
C LEU A 98 -1.15 6.18 12.04
N GLU A 99 -0.67 7.41 11.85
CA GLU A 99 -0.25 8.29 12.94
C GLU A 99 -1.38 8.55 13.93
N CYS A 100 -2.54 8.97 13.45
CA CYS A 100 -3.70 9.29 14.28
C CYS A 100 -4.24 8.06 15.01
N GLU A 101 -4.40 6.94 14.30
CA GLU A 101 -5.09 5.75 14.82
C GLU A 101 -4.19 4.86 15.68
N LEU A 102 -2.89 4.80 15.37
CA LEU A 102 -1.91 3.95 16.08
C LEU A 102 -0.92 4.76 16.93
N LEU A 103 -0.23 5.72 16.34
CA LEU A 103 0.99 6.30 16.93
C LEU A 103 0.71 7.36 18.00
N VAL A 104 -0.33 8.18 17.83
CA VAL A 104 -0.73 9.20 18.81
C VAL A 104 -1.09 8.55 20.16
N ARG A 105 -1.65 7.34 20.12
CA ARG A 105 -2.19 6.64 21.30
C ARG A 105 -1.18 5.72 21.99
N ARG A 106 0.04 5.58 21.45
CA ARG A 106 1.02 4.59 21.92
C ARG A 106 2.42 5.17 22.03
N ARG A 107 3.20 4.59 22.94
CA ARG A 107 4.64 4.82 23.08
C ARG A 107 5.30 3.46 23.14
N PHE A 108 6.22 3.20 22.22
CA PHE A 108 6.88 1.91 22.10
C PHE A 108 8.22 1.92 22.82
N ARG A 109 8.50 0.88 23.59
CA ARG A 109 9.77 0.68 24.28
C ARG A 109 10.85 0.21 23.32
N SER A 110 10.47 -0.57 22.30
CA SER A 110 11.40 -1.16 21.34
C SER A 110 10.87 -1.11 19.91
N GLN A 111 11.78 -1.26 18.95
CA GLN A 111 11.44 -1.45 17.54
C GLN A 111 10.64 -2.74 17.30
N ALA A 112 10.85 -3.80 18.09
CA ALA A 112 10.09 -5.05 17.99
C ALA A 112 8.62 -4.85 18.37
N GLU A 113 8.36 -4.09 19.45
CA GLU A 113 7.00 -3.72 19.86
C GLU A 113 6.30 -2.88 18.79
N ALA A 114 6.97 -1.86 18.27
CA ALA A 114 6.45 -1.03 17.19
C ALA A 114 6.15 -1.85 15.92
N ARG A 115 7.03 -2.81 15.58
CA ARG A 115 6.85 -3.72 14.45
C ARG A 115 5.60 -4.57 14.61
N MET A 116 5.40 -5.17 15.79
CA MET A 116 4.22 -5.99 16.06
C MET A 116 2.93 -5.16 16.04
N ALA A 117 2.97 -3.95 16.59
CA ALA A 117 1.84 -3.04 16.57
C ALA A 117 1.46 -2.59 15.16
N CYS A 118 2.46 -2.27 14.33
CA CYS A 118 2.26 -1.91 12.93
C CYS A 118 1.74 -3.09 12.11
N PHE A 119 2.29 -4.30 12.29
CA PHE A 119 1.79 -5.53 11.68
C PHE A 119 0.31 -5.76 12.04
N SER A 120 -0.01 -5.73 13.33
CA SER A 120 -1.37 -5.95 13.83
C SER A 120 -2.33 -4.88 13.31
N TYR A 121 -1.86 -3.64 13.19
CA TYR A 121 -2.64 -2.56 12.60
C TYR A 121 -2.92 -2.82 11.12
N ILE A 122 -1.92 -3.16 10.31
CA ILE A 122 -2.10 -3.35 8.87
C ILE A 122 -2.95 -4.59 8.58
N GLU A 123 -2.53 -5.76 9.07
CA GLU A 123 -3.12 -7.06 8.72
C GLU A 123 -4.33 -7.42 9.59
N GLY A 124 -4.36 -6.96 10.84
CA GLY A 124 -5.42 -7.29 11.79
C GLY A 124 -6.57 -6.27 11.82
N PHE A 125 -6.34 -5.02 11.37
CA PHE A 125 -7.34 -3.96 11.46
C PHE A 125 -7.55 -3.20 10.14
N TYR A 126 -6.53 -2.56 9.58
CA TYR A 126 -6.63 -1.70 8.40
C TYR A 126 -7.22 -2.45 7.20
N ASN A 127 -6.55 -3.52 6.76
CA ASN A 127 -6.99 -4.30 5.61
C ASN A 127 -8.35 -4.99 5.82
N PRO A 128 -8.59 -5.72 6.94
CA PRO A 128 -9.83 -6.48 7.10
C PRO A 128 -11.02 -5.68 7.62
N LEU A 129 -10.82 -4.63 8.43
CA LEU A 129 -11.88 -4.05 9.28
C LEU A 129 -12.06 -2.54 9.12
N ARG A 130 -11.00 -1.77 8.84
CA ARG A 130 -11.08 -0.31 8.80
C ARG A 130 -11.93 0.14 7.62
N ARG A 131 -12.96 0.94 7.88
CA ARG A 131 -13.88 1.42 6.84
C ARG A 131 -13.33 2.67 6.14
N HIS A 132 -13.48 2.72 4.82
CA HIS A 132 -13.08 3.87 4.01
C HIS A 132 -14.31 4.50 3.35
N SER A 133 -14.51 5.80 3.51
CA SER A 133 -15.63 6.52 2.86
C SER A 133 -15.58 6.39 1.34
N ALA A 134 -14.38 6.45 0.75
CA ALA A 134 -14.14 6.24 -0.68
C ALA A 134 -14.55 4.84 -1.18
N LEU A 135 -14.67 3.84 -0.30
CA LEU A 135 -15.07 2.47 -0.63
C LEU A 135 -16.54 2.19 -0.27
N GLY A 136 -17.34 3.24 -0.03
CA GLY A 136 -18.72 3.09 0.45
C GLY A 136 -18.78 2.53 1.87
N TYR A 137 -17.85 2.95 2.73
CA TYR A 137 -17.71 2.49 4.13
C TYR A 137 -17.44 0.99 4.29
N ARG A 138 -16.85 0.36 3.28
CA ARG A 138 -16.29 -1.00 3.35
C ARG A 138 -14.82 -0.97 3.73
N SER A 139 -14.33 -2.09 4.26
CA SER A 139 -12.89 -2.29 4.43
C SER A 139 -12.24 -2.71 3.11
N PRO A 140 -10.93 -2.51 2.95
CA PRO A 140 -10.23 -2.88 1.73
C PRO A 140 -10.47 -4.32 1.28
N VAL A 141 -10.39 -5.29 2.21
CA VAL A 141 -10.61 -6.71 1.90
C VAL A 141 -12.07 -6.99 1.53
N VAL A 142 -13.03 -6.39 2.22
CA VAL A 142 -14.45 -6.59 1.92
C VAL A 142 -14.80 -6.02 0.55
N TYR A 143 -14.34 -4.80 0.26
CA TYR A 143 -14.52 -4.15 -1.03
C TYR A 143 -13.94 -5.00 -2.18
N GLU A 144 -12.72 -5.52 -2.01
CA GLU A 144 -12.07 -6.36 -3.01
C GLU A 144 -12.82 -7.68 -3.24
N ASN A 145 -13.32 -8.32 -2.18
CA ASN A 145 -14.07 -9.56 -2.30
C ASN A 145 -15.40 -9.36 -3.01
N GLU A 146 -16.13 -8.29 -2.70
CA GLU A 146 -17.43 -7.99 -3.33
C GLU A 146 -17.25 -7.63 -4.81
N THR A 147 -16.26 -6.81 -5.15
CA THR A 147 -15.97 -6.43 -6.54
C THR A 147 -15.44 -7.58 -7.40
N ARG A 148 -14.75 -8.57 -6.81
CA ARG A 148 -14.36 -9.82 -7.50
C ARG A 148 -15.52 -10.79 -7.67
N SER A 149 -16.60 -10.63 -6.89
CA SER A 149 -17.78 -11.49 -6.92
C SER A 149 -18.89 -10.96 -7.82
N ASP A 150 -18.82 -9.68 -8.19
CA ASP A 150 -19.70 -9.08 -9.18
C ASP A 150 -19.22 -9.48 -10.59
N PRO A 151 -19.93 -10.35 -11.34
CA PRO A 151 -19.82 -10.27 -12.78
C PRO A 151 -20.26 -8.85 -13.16
N LEU A 152 -19.43 -8.14 -13.94
CA LEU A 152 -19.82 -6.88 -14.56
C LEU A 152 -21.27 -7.03 -15.06
N PRO A 153 -22.20 -6.09 -14.78
CA PRO A 153 -23.50 -6.17 -15.39
C PRO A 153 -23.26 -6.20 -16.91
N GLU A 154 -23.56 -7.33 -17.54
CA GLU A 154 -23.79 -7.39 -18.96
C GLU A 154 -24.90 -6.38 -19.19
N THR A 155 -24.53 -5.19 -19.65
CA THR A 155 -25.47 -4.24 -20.23
C THR A 155 -25.96 -4.87 -21.53
N LEU A 156 -26.85 -5.86 -21.40
CA LEU A 156 -27.75 -6.35 -22.42
C LEU A 156 -28.68 -5.19 -22.76
N LEU A 157 -28.22 -4.32 -23.66
CA LEU A 157 -29.12 -3.49 -24.44
C LEU A 157 -29.75 -4.40 -25.51
N SER A 158 -30.84 -5.07 -25.16
CA SER A 158 -31.76 -5.59 -26.18
C SER A 158 -32.47 -4.39 -26.82
N GLN A 159 -32.28 -4.21 -28.11
CA GLN A 159 -33.20 -3.39 -28.89
C GLN A 159 -34.51 -4.13 -29.12
N ALA A 160 -35.62 -3.37 -29.08
CA ALA A 160 -36.71 -3.32 -30.08
C ALA A 160 -38.09 -3.10 -29.41
N PRO A 161 -39.09 -2.52 -30.10
CA PRO A 161 -39.07 -1.83 -31.40
C PRO A 161 -39.15 -0.30 -31.30
#